data_AF-A0A7S7J1W5-F1
#
_entry.id   AF-A0A7S7J1W5-F1
#
_cell.length_a   1.000
_cell.length_b   1.000
_cell.length_c   1.000
_cell.angle_alpha   90.00
_cell.angle_beta   90.00
_cell.angle_gamma   90.00
#
_symmetry.space_group_name_H-M   'P 1'
#
loop_
_entity.id
_entity.type
_entity.pdbx_description
1 polymer ?
#
loop_
_entity_poly.entity_id
_entity_poly.type
_entity_poly.pdbx_seq_one_letter_code
_entity_poly.pdbx_strand_id
1 'polypeptide(L)'
;MNQKYLAVYTLGLDEDIQICIKADAENIAAFIAKYPLAPKITMETLEGHFLLNTRLGFIDKCYDQNYLATQLIPVLAPMQMGEHYIPEIVAITDYSELTAEDAPPLPDWNAWRDYGITDEDFPAFRKSLLEMENESIEVDSEEMER
;
A
#
# COMPACT_ATOMS: atom_id res chain seq x y z
N MET A 1 2.40 3.43 7.81
CA MET A 1 2.69 2.66 6.60
C MET A 1 4.15 2.28 6.55
N ASN A 2 4.41 0.97 6.67
CA ASN A 2 5.73 0.34 6.73
C ASN A 2 6.17 -0.35 5.43
N GLN A 3 5.50 -0.11 4.31
CA GLN A 3 5.81 -0.75 3.04
C GLN A 3 6.85 0.04 2.27
N LYS A 4 7.67 -0.66 1.48
CA LYS A 4 8.57 -0.03 0.49
C LYS A 4 7.87 0.22 -0.84
N TYR A 5 6.95 -0.67 -1.21
CA TYR A 5 6.26 -0.67 -2.50
C TYR A 5 4.78 -1.01 -2.35
N LEU A 6 3.97 -0.53 -3.28
CA LEU A 6 2.54 -0.86 -3.39
C LEU A 6 2.21 -1.28 -4.81
N ALA A 7 1.31 -2.26 -4.93
CA ALA A 7 0.61 -2.52 -6.17
C ALA A 7 -0.51 -1.49 -6.32
N VAL A 8 -0.58 -0.86 -7.50
CA VAL A 8 -1.59 0.15 -7.82
C VAL A 8 -2.28 -0.23 -9.11
N TYR A 9 -3.60 -0.19 -9.08
CA TYR A 9 -4.40 -0.40 -10.28
C TYR A 9 -5.58 0.55 -10.38
N THR A 10 -5.88 0.97 -11.61
CA THR A 10 -7.08 1.73 -11.94
C THR A 10 -8.13 0.82 -12.54
N LEU A 11 -9.41 1.15 -12.33
CA LEU A 11 -10.52 0.46 -12.96
C LEU A 11 -11.46 1.48 -13.62
N GLY A 12 -11.81 1.21 -14.87
CA GLY A 12 -12.80 1.97 -15.63
C GLY A 12 -12.23 3.18 -16.37
N LEU A 13 -10.91 3.17 -16.65
CA LEU A 13 -10.32 4.05 -17.66
C LEU A 13 -10.44 3.41 -19.05
N ASP A 14 -10.10 4.16 -20.10
CA ASP A 14 -9.99 3.60 -21.46
C ASP A 14 -8.93 2.48 -21.50
N GLU A 15 -7.85 2.65 -20.74
CA GLU A 15 -6.84 1.64 -20.45
C GLU A 15 -6.62 1.56 -18.94
N ASP A 16 -6.91 0.39 -18.36
CA ASP A 16 -6.62 0.15 -16.96
C ASP A 16 -5.10 0.03 -16.75
N ILE A 17 -4.60 0.71 -15.73
CA ILE A 17 -3.19 0.70 -15.34
C ILE A 17 -3.03 -0.31 -14.22
N GLN A 18 -1.96 -1.10 -14.27
CA GLN A 18 -1.52 -1.95 -13.17
C GLN A 18 0.01 -1.88 -13.06
N ILE A 19 0.51 -1.23 -12.03
CA ILE A 19 1.95 -1.02 -11.82
C ILE A 19 2.33 -1.15 -10.34
N CYS A 20 3.61 -1.38 -10.09
CA CYS A 20 4.19 -1.32 -8.75
C CYS A 20 4.88 0.03 -8.56
N ILE A 21 4.58 0.75 -7.47
CA ILE A 21 5.16 2.07 -7.18
C ILE A 21 5.88 2.09 -5.83
N LYS A 22 6.83 3.00 -5.67
CA LYS A 22 7.41 3.32 -4.36
C LYS A 22 6.31 3.80 -3.39
N ALA A 23 6.28 3.21 -2.20
CA ALA A 23 5.28 3.47 -1.18
C ALA A 23 5.68 4.66 -0.30
N ASP A 24 5.51 5.87 -0.81
CA ASP A 24 5.59 7.09 -0.01
C ASP A 24 4.45 8.06 -0.35
N ALA A 25 4.18 9.00 0.55
CA ALA A 25 3.06 9.91 0.44
C ALA A 25 3.07 10.77 -0.83
N GLU A 26 4.24 11.23 -1.26
CA GLU A 26 4.37 12.07 -2.45
C GLU A 26 4.06 11.28 -3.72
N ASN A 27 4.61 10.06 -3.84
CA ASN A 27 4.41 9.21 -5.01
C ASN A 27 2.97 8.69 -5.11
N ILE A 28 2.36 8.32 -3.97
CA ILE A 28 0.94 7.92 -3.90
C ILE A 28 0.03 9.10 -4.27
N ALA A 29 0.30 10.29 -3.72
CA ALA A 29 -0.46 11.48 -4.05
C ALA A 29 -0.32 11.86 -5.53
N ALA A 30 0.89 11.77 -6.09
CA ALA A 30 1.15 12.04 -7.48
C ALA A 30 0.35 11.10 -8.39
N PHE A 31 0.30 9.80 -8.07
CA PHE A 31 -0.51 8.84 -8.82
C PHE A 31 -2.00 9.24 -8.81
N ILE A 32 -2.56 9.52 -7.64
CA ILE A 32 -3.98 9.92 -7.51
C ILE A 32 -4.25 11.22 -8.28
N ALA A 33 -3.39 12.22 -8.16
CA ALA A 33 -3.54 13.52 -8.80
C ALA A 33 -3.33 13.46 -10.33
N LYS A 34 -2.52 12.52 -10.84
CA LYS A 34 -2.30 12.31 -12.28
C LYS A 34 -3.53 11.68 -12.96
N TYR A 35 -4.33 10.91 -12.22
CA TYR A 35 -5.54 10.25 -12.71
C TYR A 35 -6.81 10.72 -11.98
N PRO A 36 -7.14 12.03 -12.01
CA PRO A 36 -8.23 12.59 -11.21
C PRO A 36 -9.62 12.11 -11.65
N LEU A 37 -9.75 11.60 -12.87
CA LEU A 37 -11.00 11.07 -13.42
C LEU A 37 -11.09 9.54 -13.37
N ALA A 38 -10.08 8.85 -12.83
CA ALA A 38 -10.16 7.40 -12.66
C ALA A 38 -11.36 7.05 -11.76
N PRO A 39 -12.33 6.24 -12.23
CA PRO A 39 -13.50 5.89 -11.43
C PRO A 39 -13.13 5.23 -10.12
N LYS A 40 -12.09 4.39 -10.14
CA LYS A 40 -11.50 3.78 -8.96
C LYS A 40 -10.01 3.59 -9.14
N ILE A 41 -9.24 3.99 -8.13
CA ILE A 41 -7.85 3.58 -7.94
C ILE A 41 -7.82 2.71 -6.69
N THR A 42 -7.10 1.60 -6.72
CA THR A 42 -6.84 0.76 -5.54
C THR A 42 -5.35 0.66 -5.31
N MET A 43 -4.95 0.70 -4.04
CA MET A 43 -3.57 0.51 -3.63
C MET A 43 -3.51 -0.51 -2.49
N GLU A 44 -2.64 -1.50 -2.65
CA GLU A 44 -2.46 -2.63 -1.74
C GLU A 44 -0.98 -3.00 -1.65
N THR A 45 -0.62 -3.72 -0.58
CA THR A 45 0.72 -4.33 -0.48
C THR A 45 0.92 -5.32 -1.62
N LEU A 46 2.17 -5.72 -1.89
CA LEU A 46 2.44 -6.76 -2.89
C LEU A 46 1.81 -8.12 -2.53
N GLU A 47 1.50 -8.37 -1.26
CA GLU A 47 0.73 -9.54 -0.77
C GLU A 47 -0.80 -9.34 -0.77
N GLY A 48 -1.31 -8.26 -1.37
CA GLY A 48 -2.76 -8.03 -1.50
C GLY A 48 -3.47 -7.49 -0.26
N HIS A 49 -2.75 -7.08 0.79
CA HIS A 49 -3.36 -6.35 1.91
C HIS A 49 -3.71 -4.93 1.50
N PHE A 50 -5.00 -4.63 1.48
CA PHE A 50 -5.52 -3.33 1.04
C PHE A 50 -5.03 -2.19 1.94
N LEU A 51 -4.65 -1.06 1.32
CA LEU A 51 -4.33 0.20 2.01
C LEU A 51 -5.45 1.22 1.81
N LEU A 52 -5.71 1.60 0.56
CA LEU A 52 -6.67 2.64 0.22
C LEU A 52 -7.31 2.44 -1.15
N ASN A 53 -8.45 3.11 -1.35
CA ASN A 53 -9.02 3.32 -2.67
C ASN A 53 -9.50 4.77 -2.86
N THR A 54 -9.77 5.11 -4.11
CA THR A 54 -10.37 6.38 -4.49
C THR A 54 -11.69 6.17 -5.24
N ARG A 55 -12.50 7.24 -5.29
CA ARG A 55 -13.59 7.43 -6.24
C ARG A 55 -13.41 8.78 -6.92
N LEU A 56 -13.27 8.77 -8.25
CA LEU A 56 -13.05 9.99 -9.04
C LEU A 56 -11.91 10.86 -8.47
N GLY A 57 -10.77 10.22 -8.19
CA GLY A 57 -9.59 10.91 -7.63
C GLY A 57 -9.65 11.27 -6.15
N PHE A 58 -10.80 11.14 -5.47
CA PHE A 58 -10.90 11.41 -4.03
C PHE A 58 -10.76 10.14 -3.21
N ILE A 59 -10.04 10.20 -2.09
CA ILE A 59 -9.90 9.05 -1.18
C ILE A 59 -11.28 8.68 -0.64
N ASP A 60 -11.70 7.44 -0.89
CA ASP A 60 -12.98 6.87 -0.41
C ASP A 60 -12.75 6.09 0.89
N LYS A 61 -11.73 5.24 0.92
CA LYS A 61 -11.31 4.48 2.10
C LYS A 61 -9.79 4.45 2.22
N CYS A 62 -9.29 4.57 3.44
CA CYS A 62 -7.90 4.26 3.79
C CYS A 62 -7.88 3.58 5.16
N TYR A 63 -7.18 2.47 5.33
CA TYR A 63 -7.11 1.79 6.63
C TYR A 63 -6.10 2.44 7.59
N ASP A 64 -5.03 3.03 7.08
CA ASP A 64 -4.06 3.76 7.88
C ASP A 64 -4.50 5.24 8.02
N GLN A 65 -5.40 5.49 8.97
CA GLN A 65 -5.96 6.83 9.20
C GLN A 65 -4.89 7.83 9.69
N ASN A 66 -3.87 7.36 10.43
CA ASN A 66 -2.78 8.22 10.88
C ASN A 66 -1.93 8.65 9.68
N TYR A 67 -1.50 7.70 8.84
CA TYR A 67 -0.80 8.01 7.58
C TYR A 67 -1.62 8.93 6.67
N LEU A 68 -2.92 8.66 6.53
CA LEU A 68 -3.82 9.49 5.74
C LEU A 68 -3.76 10.96 6.20
N ALA A 69 -3.95 11.20 7.50
CA ALA A 69 -4.05 12.54 8.06
C ALA A 69 -2.70 13.28 8.12
N THR A 70 -1.62 12.58 8.49
CA THR A 70 -0.34 13.24 8.79
C THR A 70 0.64 13.24 7.62
N GLN A 71 0.45 12.37 6.62
CA GLN A 71 1.38 12.23 5.51
C GLN A 71 0.70 12.45 4.16
N LEU A 72 -0.38 11.73 3.86
CA LEU A 72 -0.96 11.72 2.51
C LEU A 72 -1.79 12.97 2.18
N ILE A 73 -2.77 13.35 3.01
CA ILE A 73 -3.61 14.54 2.77
C ILE A 73 -2.76 15.83 2.62
N PRO A 74 -1.75 16.08 3.47
CA PRO A 74 -0.92 17.28 3.36
C PRO A 74 -0.22 17.48 2.01
N VAL A 75 0.05 16.40 1.26
CA VAL A 75 0.68 16.49 -0.07
C VAL A 75 -0.33 16.32 -1.21
N LEU A 76 -1.37 15.50 -1.02
CA LEU A 76 -2.40 15.26 -2.04
C LEU A 76 -3.28 16.48 -2.27
N ALA A 77 -3.76 17.13 -1.21
CA ALA A 77 -4.70 18.24 -1.34
C ALA A 77 -4.11 19.41 -2.15
N PRO A 78 -2.87 19.89 -1.88
CA PRO A 78 -2.27 20.95 -2.69
C PRO A 78 -2.04 20.54 -4.16
N MET A 79 -1.70 19.27 -4.44
CA MET A 79 -1.58 18.77 -5.82
C MET A 79 -2.93 18.81 -6.56
N GLN A 80 -4.01 18.38 -5.90
CA GLN A 80 -5.36 18.38 -6.48
C GLN A 80 -5.93 19.80 -6.68
N MET A 81 -5.52 20.75 -5.83
CA MET A 81 -5.88 22.16 -5.95
C MET A 81 -5.05 22.91 -7.01
N GLY A 82 -4.02 22.26 -7.59
CA GLY A 82 -3.09 22.89 -8.53
C GLY A 82 -2.11 23.86 -7.87
N GLU A 83 -1.97 23.80 -6.54
CA GLU A 83 -1.06 24.63 -5.75
C GLU A 83 0.37 24.07 -5.77
N HIS A 84 0.51 22.76 -6.02
CA HIS A 84 1.78 22.06 -6.15
C HIS A 84 1.88 21.30 -7.47
N TYR A 85 3.09 21.24 -8.02
CA TYR A 85 3.39 20.41 -9.18
C TYR A 85 3.20 18.93 -8.85
N ILE A 86 2.65 18.16 -9.79
CA ILE A 86 2.49 16.71 -9.68
C ILE A 86 3.80 16.06 -10.18
N PRO A 87 4.60 15.43 -9.30
CA PRO A 87 5.85 14.81 -9.71
C PRO A 87 5.63 13.58 -10.61
N GLU A 88 6.68 13.15 -11.30
CA GLU A 88 6.63 11.89 -12.04
C GLU A 88 6.52 10.70 -11.09
N ILE A 89 5.76 9.70 -11.51
CA ILE A 89 5.51 8.50 -10.71
C ILE A 89 6.79 7.64 -10.70
N VAL A 90 7.29 7.35 -9.51
CA VAL A 90 8.40 6.42 -9.29
C VAL A 90 7.83 4.99 -9.21
N ALA A 91 7.91 4.29 -10.34
CA ALA A 91 7.48 2.90 -10.48
C ALA A 91 8.67 1.93 -10.55
N ILE A 92 8.45 0.68 -10.14
CA ILE A 92 9.40 -0.40 -10.41
C ILE A 92 9.26 -0.80 -11.88
N THR A 93 10.34 -0.61 -12.63
CA THR A 93 10.40 -1.00 -14.04
C THR A 93 11.04 -2.36 -14.26
N ASP A 94 11.90 -2.79 -13.34
CA ASP A 94 12.58 -4.09 -13.37
C ASP A 94 12.33 -4.86 -12.07
N TYR A 95 11.44 -5.85 -12.11
CA TYR A 95 11.12 -6.69 -10.97
C TYR A 95 12.27 -7.63 -10.57
N SER A 96 13.28 -7.83 -11.42
CA SER A 96 14.44 -8.66 -11.09
C SER A 96 15.36 -8.01 -10.04
N GLU A 97 15.20 -6.71 -9.79
CA GLU A 97 15.90 -5.99 -8.72
C GLU A 97 15.30 -6.22 -7.33
N LEU A 98 14.10 -6.83 -7.24
CA LEU A 98 13.48 -7.16 -5.96
C LEU A 98 14.18 -8.35 -5.31
N THR A 99 14.62 -8.16 -4.07
CA THR A 99 15.28 -9.19 -3.27
C THR A 99 14.36 -9.69 -2.15
N ALA A 100 14.80 -10.73 -1.43
CA ALA A 100 14.10 -11.19 -0.22
C ALA A 100 13.99 -10.09 0.86
N GLU A 101 14.90 -9.11 0.89
CA GLU A 101 14.84 -7.96 1.79
C GLU A 101 13.76 -6.93 1.41
N ASP A 102 13.21 -7.06 0.20
CA ASP A 102 12.10 -6.25 -0.32
C ASP A 102 10.76 -6.95 -0.17
N ALA A 103 10.75 -8.14 0.44
CA ALA A 103 9.52 -8.79 0.85
C ALA A 103 8.69 -7.81 1.71
N PRO A 104 7.42 -7.58 1.36
CA PRO A 104 6.59 -6.63 2.06
C PRO A 104 6.36 -7.11 3.50
N PRO A 105 6.63 -6.30 4.53
CA PRO A 105 6.34 -6.69 5.91
C PRO A 105 4.82 -6.72 6.11
N LEU A 106 4.36 -7.46 7.13
CA LEU A 106 2.97 -7.36 7.56
C LEU A 106 2.58 -5.90 7.81
N PRO A 107 1.45 -5.42 7.25
CA PRO A 107 1.00 -4.04 7.39
C PRO A 107 1.01 -3.55 8.84
N ASP A 108 1.43 -2.29 9.05
CA ASP A 108 1.29 -1.60 10.35
C ASP A 108 -0.11 -0.99 10.56
N TRP A 109 -1.04 -1.22 9.62
CA TRP A 109 -2.45 -0.85 9.71
C TRP A 109 -3.38 -2.07 9.68
N ASN A 110 -4.60 -1.88 10.18
CA ASN A 110 -5.60 -2.93 10.25
C ASN A 110 -6.23 -3.24 8.89
N ALA A 111 -5.52 -4.01 8.05
CA ALA A 111 -6.03 -4.53 6.78
C ALA A 111 -7.17 -5.56 6.96
N TRP A 112 -7.35 -6.08 8.18
CA TRP A 112 -8.35 -7.10 8.51
C TRP A 112 -9.66 -6.53 9.06
N ARG A 113 -9.84 -5.20 9.03
CA ARG A 113 -11.05 -4.56 9.55
C ARG A 113 -12.33 -5.08 8.91
N ASP A 114 -12.31 -5.31 7.59
CA ASP A 114 -13.47 -5.87 6.87
C ASP A 114 -13.69 -7.37 7.12
N TYR A 115 -12.74 -8.04 7.77
CA TYR A 115 -12.81 -9.43 8.20
C TYR A 115 -13.18 -9.58 9.68
N GLY A 116 -13.56 -8.47 10.35
CA GLY A 116 -14.05 -8.47 11.72
C GLY A 116 -12.99 -8.24 12.80
N ILE A 117 -11.73 -7.95 12.43
CA ILE A 117 -10.71 -7.57 13.41
C ILE A 117 -10.86 -6.09 13.75
N THR A 118 -11.15 -5.78 15.01
CA THR A 118 -11.28 -4.39 15.46
C THR A 118 -9.89 -3.73 15.57
N ASP A 119 -9.84 -2.40 15.60
CA ASP A 119 -8.57 -1.69 15.83
C ASP A 119 -7.99 -1.95 17.22
N GLU A 120 -8.84 -2.30 18.19
CA GLU A 120 -8.42 -2.68 19.55
C GLU A 120 -7.74 -4.05 19.55
N ASP A 121 -8.28 -5.02 18.79
CA ASP A 121 -7.74 -6.37 18.69
C ASP A 121 -6.53 -6.47 17.75
N PHE A 122 -6.42 -5.55 16.79
CA PHE A 122 -5.42 -5.59 15.73
C PHE A 122 -3.97 -5.73 16.23
N PRO A 123 -3.50 -5.03 17.28
CA PRO A 123 -2.13 -5.20 17.78
C PRO A 123 -1.82 -6.63 18.24
N ALA A 124 -2.76 -7.26 18.95
CA ALA A 124 -2.61 -8.64 19.42
C ALA A 124 -2.67 -9.63 18.26
N PHE A 125 -3.62 -9.43 17.33
CA PHE A 125 -3.75 -10.23 16.12
C PHE A 125 -2.47 -10.17 15.26
N ARG A 126 -1.97 -8.96 14.98
CA ARG A 126 -0.74 -8.75 14.21
C ARG A 126 0.48 -9.40 14.86
N LYS A 127 0.58 -9.36 16.20
CA LYS A 127 1.65 -10.04 16.93
C LYS A 127 1.62 -11.56 16.70
N SER A 128 0.43 -12.17 16.74
CA SER A 128 0.27 -13.60 16.48
C SER A 128 0.66 -14.00 15.05
N LEU A 129 0.33 -13.16 14.05
CA LEU A 129 0.74 -13.40 12.66
C LEU A 129 2.27 -13.36 12.50
N LEU A 130 2.94 -12.39 13.13
CA LEU A 130 4.40 -12.29 13.11
C LEU A 130 5.08 -13.50 13.78
N GLU A 131 4.50 -14.03 14.85
CA GLU A 131 4.99 -15.24 15.52
C GLU A 131 4.88 -16.46 14.60
N MET A 132 3.75 -16.62 13.91
CA MET A 132 3.54 -17.71 12.94
C MET A 132 4.50 -17.64 11.73
N GLU A 133 4.78 -16.44 11.22
CA GLU A 133 5.74 -16.24 10.12
C GLU A 133 7.16 -16.64 10.54
N ASN A 134 7.58 -16.28 11.76
CA ASN A 134 8.92 -16.62 12.26
C ASN A 134 9.07 -18.13 12.52
N GLU A 135 8.06 -18.79 13.10
CA GLU A 135 8.07 -20.24 13.31
C GLU A 135 8.17 -21.02 11.98
N SER A 136 7.54 -20.52 10.92
CA SER A 136 7.59 -21.14 9.59
C SER A 136 9.00 -21.07 8.98
N ILE A 137 9.72 -19.96 9.19
CA ILE A 137 11.09 -19.77 8.71
C ILE A 137 12.08 -20.67 9.44
N GLU A 138 11.92 -20.85 10.76
CA GLU A 138 12.79 -21.73 11.55
C GLU A 138 12.71 -23.19 11.06
N VAL A 139 11.51 -23.69 10.76
CA VAL A 139 11.30 -25.06 10.25
C VAL A 139 11.98 -25.29 8.89
N ASP A 140 11.83 -24.35 7.94
CA ASP A 140 12.47 -24.46 6.61
C ASP A 140 14.01 -24.44 6.70
N SER A 141 14.57 -23.69 7.66
CA SER A 141 16.01 -23.66 7.88
C SER A 141 16.58 -24.97 8.44
N GLU A 142 15.85 -25.64 9.33
CA GLU A 142 16.26 -26.93 9.90
C GLU A 142 16.14 -28.10 8.90
N GLU A 143 15.19 -28.03 7.94
CA GLU A 143 15.08 -29.04 6.87
C GLU A 143 16.17 -28.89 5.79
N MET A 144 16.66 -27.67 5.54
CA MET A 144 17.78 -27.43 4.62
C MET A 144 19.15 -27.87 5.14
N GLU A 145 19.30 -28.10 6.45
CA GLU A 145 20.55 -28.55 7.08
C GLU A 145 20.66 -30.08 7.23
N ARG A 146 19.69 -30.87 6.74
CA ARG A 146 19.69 -32.35 6.80
C ARG A 146 20.03 -33.07 5.49
#